data_AF-A0A1C5HTZ4-F1
#
_entry.id   AF-A0A1C5HTZ4-F1
#
_cell.length_a   1.000
_cell.length_b   1.000
_cell.length_c   1.000
_cell.angle_alpha   90.00
_cell.angle_beta   90.00
_cell.angle_gamma   90.00
#
_symmetry.space_group_name_H-M   'P 1'
#
loop_
_entity.id
_entity.type
_entity.pdbx_description
1 polymer ?
#
loop_
_entity_poly.entity_id
_entity_poly.type
_entity_poly.pdbx_seq_one_letter_code
_entity_poly.pdbx_strand_id
1 'polypeptide(L)'
;MLLIDWLSEAWTRARAVRVLDGGLDGGPLAERTVLAETHDPVRLARMRQLTTVGRFTGDVCRCLGGPTLALYDADDTLLGSATLHGHGSVSWERSRFADDIEVDEPEALTLFLAEGGVTGLLVDLLGPLVTTLGYDEAPDGPQFRPVGAPAVLADRQVPEVLRDELVDVAGSDAARLPDARVRRLAERLAGAEPDPVARAGALLNWLGRLPYPTEALWGEGVLVRRLLAALPDADIVTATASGTPVMVLGAVNWAAHQPDDCVVATAVARMMLR
;
A
#
# COMPACT_ATOMS: atom_id res chain seq x y z
N MET A 1 26.68 19.48 16.33
CA MET A 1 25.86 19.81 15.15
C MET A 1 24.52 19.13 15.33
N LEU A 2 23.42 19.86 15.22
CA LEU A 2 22.08 19.28 15.37
C LEU A 2 21.72 18.48 14.10
N LEU A 3 20.78 17.54 14.23
CA LEU A 3 20.30 16.74 13.10
C LEU A 3 19.78 17.63 11.96
N ILE A 4 19.01 18.67 12.29
CA ILE A 4 18.46 19.60 11.29
C ILE A 4 19.55 20.36 10.51
N ASP A 5 20.63 20.78 11.16
CA ASP A 5 21.75 21.46 10.52
C ASP A 5 22.47 20.52 9.57
N TRP A 6 22.73 19.29 10.03
CA TRP A 6 23.37 18.25 9.22
C TRP A 6 22.52 17.86 8.01
N LEU A 7 21.20 17.69 8.19
CA LEU A 7 20.27 17.39 7.10
C LEU A 7 20.30 18.49 6.04
N SER A 8 20.28 19.75 6.46
CA SER A 8 20.36 20.88 5.53
C SER A 8 21.64 20.86 4.70
N GLU A 9 22.79 20.57 5.33
CA GLU A 9 24.07 20.45 4.64
C GLU A 9 24.10 19.26 3.68
N ALA A 10 23.73 18.07 4.15
CA ALA A 10 23.73 16.84 3.37
C ALA A 10 22.84 16.97 2.12
N TRP A 11 21.61 17.45 2.29
CA TRP A 11 20.70 17.66 1.17
C TRP A 11 21.13 18.76 0.19
N THR A 12 21.89 19.77 0.63
CA THR A 12 22.44 20.79 -0.27
C THR A 12 23.50 20.19 -1.21
N ARG A 13 24.25 19.19 -0.71
CA ARG A 13 25.30 18.49 -1.45
C ARG A 13 24.77 17.31 -2.27
N ALA A 14 23.65 16.72 -1.87
CA ALA A 14 23.08 15.56 -2.55
C ALA A 14 22.80 15.84 -4.04
N ARG A 15 23.18 14.86 -4.87
CA ARG A 15 22.93 14.82 -6.31
C ARG A 15 22.17 13.56 -6.72
N ALA A 16 22.18 12.53 -5.86
CA ALA A 16 21.37 11.35 -6.04
C ALA A 16 20.83 10.85 -4.70
N VAL A 17 19.68 10.17 -4.77
CA VAL A 17 19.13 9.35 -3.69
C VAL A 17 18.99 7.94 -4.23
N ARG A 18 19.54 6.96 -3.51
CA ARG A 18 19.26 5.54 -3.72
C ARG A 18 18.35 5.04 -2.60
N VAL A 19 17.29 4.35 -2.96
CA VAL A 19 16.48 3.56 -2.03
C VAL A 19 17.02 2.14 -2.07
N LEU A 20 17.50 1.67 -0.93
CA LEU A 20 18.16 0.39 -0.76
C LEU A 20 17.23 -0.57 -0.02
N ASP A 21 17.30 -1.84 -0.39
CA ASP A 21 16.59 -2.89 0.32
C ASP A 21 17.09 -3.05 1.76
N GLY A 22 16.19 -3.41 2.66
CA GLY A 22 16.46 -3.68 4.07
C GLY A 22 16.70 -2.46 4.95
N GLY A 23 16.47 -2.68 6.25
CA GLY A 23 16.62 -1.70 7.31
C GLY A 23 17.99 -1.75 7.98
N LEU A 24 18.02 -1.60 9.30
CA LEU A 24 19.25 -1.51 10.09
C LEU A 24 20.11 -2.78 10.07
N ASP A 25 19.52 -3.94 9.80
CA ASP A 25 20.19 -5.25 9.74
C ASP A 25 20.57 -5.69 8.31
N GLY A 26 20.27 -4.87 7.29
CA GLY A 26 20.54 -5.20 5.88
C GLY A 26 22.02 -5.23 5.46
N GLY A 27 22.97 -5.25 6.39
CA GLY A 27 24.42 -5.25 6.09
C GLY A 27 24.95 -3.92 5.55
N PRO A 28 26.17 -3.90 4.97
CA PRO A 28 26.80 -2.69 4.44
C PRO A 28 26.01 -2.07 3.27
N LEU A 29 25.77 -0.75 3.30
CA LEU A 29 24.95 -0.06 2.28
C LEU A 29 25.42 -0.30 0.84
N ALA A 30 26.74 -0.40 0.61
CA ALA A 30 27.32 -0.62 -0.71
C ALA A 30 27.04 -2.01 -1.31
N GLU A 31 26.62 -2.98 -0.49
CA GLU A 31 26.31 -4.35 -0.91
C GLU A 31 24.80 -4.58 -1.08
N ARG A 32 23.97 -3.61 -0.72
CA ARG A 32 22.51 -3.74 -0.76
C ARG A 32 21.95 -3.56 -2.16
N THR A 33 20.87 -4.27 -2.44
CA THR A 33 20.09 -4.09 -3.67
C THR A 33 19.52 -2.68 -3.73
N VAL A 34 19.75 -1.98 -4.84
CA VAL A 34 19.10 -0.70 -5.14
C VAL A 34 17.69 -0.98 -5.67
N LEU A 35 16.68 -0.58 -4.92
CA LEU A 35 15.27 -0.69 -5.30
C LEU A 35 14.86 0.43 -6.27
N ALA A 36 15.33 1.65 -6.01
CA ALA A 36 15.09 2.81 -6.85
C ALA A 36 16.25 3.81 -6.74
N GLU A 37 16.47 4.58 -7.81
CA GLU A 37 17.47 5.64 -7.84
C GLU A 37 16.91 6.87 -8.57
N THR A 38 17.17 8.06 -8.02
CA THR A 38 16.79 9.32 -8.67
C THR A 38 17.91 10.34 -8.63
N HIS A 39 18.14 10.96 -9.79
CA HIS A 39 19.01 12.13 -10.00
C HIS A 39 18.21 13.38 -10.35
N ASP A 40 16.89 13.24 -10.57
CA ASP A 40 16.01 14.35 -10.94
C ASP A 40 15.94 15.38 -9.80
N PRO A 41 16.36 16.64 -10.02
CA PRO A 41 16.33 17.69 -9.01
C PRO A 41 14.94 17.90 -8.39
N VAL A 42 13.86 17.72 -9.16
CA VAL A 42 12.48 17.90 -8.66
C VAL A 42 12.13 16.79 -7.68
N ARG A 43 12.41 15.53 -8.05
CA ARG A 43 12.20 14.38 -7.16
C ARG A 43 13.10 14.45 -5.93
N LEU A 44 14.35 14.88 -6.06
CA LEU A 44 15.26 15.09 -4.91
C LEU A 44 14.72 16.14 -3.93
N ALA A 45 14.22 17.26 -4.45
CA ALA A 45 13.61 18.30 -3.61
C ALA A 45 12.36 17.79 -2.87
N ARG A 46 11.50 17.00 -3.54
CA ARG A 46 10.32 16.41 -2.91
C ARG A 46 10.69 15.33 -1.88
N MET A 47 11.67 14.46 -2.18
CA MET A 47 12.20 13.47 -1.23
C MET A 47 12.74 14.16 0.03
N ARG A 48 13.52 15.25 -0.13
CA ARG A 48 13.97 16.07 0.99
C ARG A 48 12.81 16.53 1.85
N GLN A 49 11.81 17.16 1.24
CA GLN A 49 10.65 17.66 1.98
C GLN A 49 9.97 16.53 2.77
N LEU A 50 9.65 15.41 2.11
CA LEU A 50 8.93 14.28 2.69
C LEU A 50 9.69 13.52 3.78
N THR A 51 11.00 13.74 3.92
CA THR A 51 11.85 12.98 4.85
C THR A 51 12.56 13.85 5.89
N THR A 52 12.36 15.17 5.84
CA THR A 52 13.00 16.13 6.77
C THR A 52 12.03 17.11 7.42
N VAL A 53 10.79 17.18 6.95
CA VAL A 53 9.73 18.01 7.52
C VAL A 53 8.81 17.12 8.34
N GLY A 54 8.69 17.44 9.63
CA GLY A 54 7.98 16.60 10.58
C GLY A 54 8.29 16.97 12.03
N ARG A 55 7.85 16.11 12.94
CA ARG A 55 8.09 16.22 14.37
C ARG A 55 9.24 15.30 14.78
N PHE A 56 10.27 15.89 15.40
CA PHE A 56 11.30 15.13 16.11
C PHE A 56 10.72 14.47 17.35
N THR A 57 11.00 13.19 17.55
CA THR A 57 10.38 12.38 18.60
C THR A 57 11.18 12.41 19.89
N GLY A 58 12.49 12.65 19.82
CA GLY A 58 13.42 12.54 20.94
C GLY A 58 13.67 11.09 21.39
N ASP A 59 13.25 10.09 20.60
CA ASP A 59 13.55 8.66 20.79
C ASP A 59 13.73 8.00 19.41
N VAL A 60 13.99 6.70 19.39
CA VAL A 60 14.11 5.89 18.17
C VAL A 60 13.20 4.66 18.21
N CYS A 61 12.55 4.34 17.09
CA CYS A 61 11.85 3.07 16.89
C CYS A 61 12.84 1.94 17.03
N ARG A 62 12.64 0.97 17.93
CA ARG A 62 13.55 -0.17 18.10
C ARG A 62 13.37 -1.28 17.03
N CYS A 63 12.46 -1.06 16.10
CA CYS A 63 12.26 -1.90 14.93
C CYS A 63 13.46 -1.82 13.98
N LEU A 64 13.67 -2.88 13.19
CA LEU A 64 14.73 -2.92 12.18
C LEU A 64 14.48 -1.92 11.04
N GLY A 65 13.22 -1.55 10.81
CA GLY A 65 12.80 -0.66 9.73
C GLY A 65 12.64 -1.40 8.40
N GLY A 66 12.19 -0.66 7.40
CA GLY A 66 12.04 -1.08 6.01
C GLY A 66 13.19 -0.55 5.15
N PRO A 67 12.92 -0.15 3.89
CA PRO A 67 13.94 0.36 2.99
C PRO A 67 14.77 1.52 3.56
N THR A 68 16.01 1.62 3.09
CA THR A 68 16.97 2.66 3.52
C THR A 68 17.20 3.67 2.39
N LEU A 69 17.05 4.95 2.70
CA LEU A 69 17.45 6.05 1.82
C LEU A 69 18.94 6.35 2.00
N ALA A 70 19.69 6.44 0.92
CA ALA A 70 21.11 6.81 0.93
C ALA A 70 21.35 8.02 0.01
N LEU A 71 21.97 9.06 0.56
CA LEU A 71 22.29 10.31 -0.15
C LEU A 71 23.70 10.24 -0.72
N TYR A 72 23.86 10.60 -2.00
CA TYR A 72 25.15 10.64 -2.67
C TYR A 72 25.37 12.03 -3.29
N ASP A 73 26.61 12.51 -3.28
CA ASP A 73 26.99 13.74 -3.98
C ASP A 73 27.34 13.51 -5.46
N ALA A 74 27.92 14.53 -6.11
CA ALA A 74 28.28 14.50 -7.53
C ALA A 74 29.36 13.46 -7.89
N ASP A 75 30.17 13.07 -6.90
CA ASP A 75 31.28 12.14 -7.06
C ASP A 75 30.90 10.72 -6.59
N ASP A 76 29.60 10.46 -6.43
CA ASP A 76 29.03 9.22 -5.87
C ASP A 76 29.55 8.89 -4.46
N THR A 77 29.90 9.93 -3.68
CA THR A 77 30.30 9.76 -2.28
C THR A 77 29.07 9.76 -1.39
N LEU A 78 28.94 8.75 -0.52
CA LEU A 78 27.88 8.67 0.48
C LEU A 78 27.96 9.85 1.45
N LEU A 79 26.89 10.64 1.52
CA LEU A 79 26.73 11.77 2.43
C LEU A 79 26.06 11.38 3.75
N GLY A 80 25.17 10.38 3.70
CA GLY A 80 24.43 9.87 4.84
C GLY A 80 23.26 8.99 4.42
N SER A 81 22.59 8.40 5.41
CA SER A 81 21.50 7.46 5.20
C SER A 81 20.37 7.62 6.22
N ALA A 82 19.18 7.15 5.84
CA ALA A 82 17.99 7.13 6.68
C ALA A 82 17.26 5.80 6.52
N THR A 83 16.83 5.18 7.61
CA THR A 83 15.93 4.02 7.54
C THR A 83 14.49 4.46 7.73
N LEU A 84 13.60 3.92 6.90
CA LEU A 84 12.15 4.12 7.03
C LEU A 84 11.58 3.17 8.07
N HIS A 85 10.65 3.65 8.90
CA HIS A 85 10.04 2.89 9.98
C HIS A 85 8.51 3.05 9.94
N GLY A 86 7.80 1.94 9.71
CA GLY A 86 6.33 1.92 9.63
C GLY A 86 5.75 3.00 8.72
N HIS A 87 4.53 3.43 9.02
CA HIS A 87 3.86 4.50 8.29
C HIS A 87 4.35 5.88 8.73
N GLY A 88 5.42 6.36 8.10
CA GLY A 88 5.82 7.78 8.21
C GLY A 88 6.90 8.14 9.22
N SER A 89 7.69 7.20 9.73
CA SER A 89 8.84 7.53 10.56
C SER A 89 10.16 7.36 9.80
N VAL A 90 11.09 8.30 9.96
CA VAL A 90 12.40 8.30 9.31
C VAL A 90 13.51 8.51 10.33
N SER A 91 14.49 7.60 10.34
CA SER A 91 15.64 7.65 11.25
C SER A 91 16.92 7.95 10.48
N TRP A 92 17.34 9.23 10.47
CA TRP A 92 18.56 9.67 9.80
C TRP A 92 19.79 9.45 10.65
N GLU A 93 20.83 8.81 10.09
CA GLU A 93 22.11 8.56 10.76
C GLU A 93 21.90 8.12 12.21
N ARG A 94 21.04 7.12 12.39
CA ARG A 94 20.46 6.72 13.68
C ARG A 94 21.48 6.59 14.81
N SER A 95 22.63 5.99 14.53
CA SER A 95 23.71 5.80 15.53
C SER A 95 24.35 7.11 15.99
N ARG A 96 24.19 8.19 15.22
CA ARG A 96 24.75 9.51 15.49
C ARG A 96 23.77 10.43 16.21
N PHE A 97 22.51 10.46 15.78
CA PHE A 97 21.52 11.42 16.28
C PHE A 97 20.51 10.82 17.26
N ALA A 98 20.20 9.52 17.10
CA ALA A 98 19.23 8.80 17.94
C ALA A 98 17.89 9.54 18.12
N ASP A 99 17.34 10.08 17.03
CA ASP A 99 16.07 10.80 17.01
C ASP A 99 15.34 10.53 15.68
N ASP A 100 14.15 9.96 15.78
CA ASP A 100 13.29 9.72 14.61
C ASP A 100 12.45 10.97 14.30
N ILE A 101 12.19 11.16 13.01
CA ILE A 101 11.26 12.17 12.50
C ILE A 101 9.95 11.45 12.14
N GLU A 102 8.85 11.83 12.80
CA GLU A 102 7.51 11.56 12.28
C GLU A 102 7.20 12.59 11.20
N VAL A 103 7.10 12.16 9.95
CA VAL A 103 6.95 13.07 8.80
C VAL A 103 5.52 13.62 8.73
N ASP A 104 5.38 14.86 8.26
CA ASP A 104 4.07 15.52 8.18
C ASP A 104 3.13 14.90 7.14
N GLU A 105 3.68 14.28 6.09
CA GLU A 105 2.91 13.70 4.97
C GLU A 105 3.27 12.21 4.74
N PRO A 106 2.91 11.29 5.65
CA PRO A 106 3.37 9.90 5.61
C PRO A 106 2.79 9.09 4.44
N GLU A 107 1.53 9.35 4.04
CA GLU A 107 0.94 8.76 2.84
C GLU A 107 1.66 9.24 1.58
N ALA A 108 2.01 10.53 1.52
CA ALA A 108 2.71 11.09 0.37
C ALA A 108 4.13 10.54 0.24
N LEU A 109 4.84 10.30 1.36
CA LEU A 109 6.14 9.61 1.34
C LEU A 109 6.02 8.20 0.77
N THR A 110 5.07 7.42 1.30
CA THR A 110 4.82 6.04 0.87
C THR A 110 4.51 5.96 -0.63
N LEU A 111 3.58 6.81 -1.10
CA LEU A 111 3.19 6.88 -2.51
C LEU A 111 4.32 7.38 -3.39
N PHE A 112 5.09 8.39 -2.96
CA PHE A 112 6.21 8.93 -3.73
C PHE A 112 7.30 7.89 -3.99
N LEU A 113 7.58 7.03 -2.99
CA LEU A 113 8.52 5.92 -3.12
C LEU A 113 7.98 4.80 -4.01
N ALA A 114 6.71 4.43 -3.85
CA ALA A 114 6.06 3.43 -4.70
C ALA A 114 6.00 3.87 -6.18
N GLU A 115 5.68 5.15 -6.45
CA GLU A 115 5.77 5.74 -7.79
C GLU A 115 7.20 5.76 -8.35
N GLY A 116 8.20 5.72 -7.48
CA GLY A 116 9.61 5.58 -7.83
C GLY A 116 10.06 4.15 -8.11
N GLY A 117 9.17 3.16 -7.97
CA GLY A 117 9.44 1.73 -8.18
C GLY A 117 9.81 0.95 -6.92
N VAL A 118 9.66 1.53 -5.73
CA VAL A 118 9.90 0.80 -4.47
C VAL A 118 8.68 -0.05 -4.14
N THR A 119 8.79 -1.35 -4.34
CA THR A 119 7.71 -2.32 -4.12
C THR A 119 7.48 -2.64 -2.65
N GLY A 120 6.27 -3.07 -2.30
CA GLY A 120 5.87 -3.57 -0.99
C GLY A 120 5.52 -2.48 0.02
N LEU A 121 5.41 -1.22 -0.42
CA LEU A 121 5.14 -0.08 0.45
C LEU A 121 3.64 0.22 0.60
N LEU A 122 2.80 -0.17 -0.36
CA LEU A 122 1.38 0.20 -0.29
C LEU A 122 0.65 -0.49 0.86
N VAL A 123 1.17 -1.60 1.38
CA VAL A 123 0.63 -2.28 2.57
C VAL A 123 0.56 -1.36 3.79
N ASP A 124 1.49 -0.41 3.92
CA ASP A 124 1.53 0.53 5.04
C ASP A 124 0.35 1.51 5.03
N LEU A 125 -0.32 1.68 3.88
CA LEU A 125 -1.52 2.49 3.74
C LEU A 125 -2.79 1.79 4.23
N LEU A 126 -2.77 0.47 4.42
CA LEU A 126 -3.99 -0.28 4.80
C LEU A 126 -4.56 0.18 6.13
N GLY A 127 -3.75 0.22 7.19
CA GLY A 127 -4.21 0.63 8.52
C GLY A 127 -4.87 2.02 8.53
N PRO A 128 -4.17 3.07 8.07
CA PRO A 128 -4.73 4.41 7.98
C PRO A 128 -6.03 4.49 7.16
N LEU A 129 -6.10 3.81 6.01
CA LEU A 129 -7.29 3.80 5.16
C LEU A 129 -8.47 3.07 5.81
N VAL A 130 -8.22 1.91 6.43
CA VAL A 130 -9.25 1.14 7.14
C VAL A 130 -9.85 1.96 8.27
N THR A 131 -9.01 2.56 9.12
CA THR A 131 -9.46 3.40 10.23
C THR A 131 -10.21 4.64 9.74
N THR A 132 -9.70 5.31 8.70
CA THR A 132 -10.34 6.52 8.14
C THR A 132 -11.73 6.21 7.55
N LEU A 133 -11.88 5.04 6.91
CA LEU A 133 -13.12 4.65 6.26
C LEU A 133 -14.07 3.85 7.17
N GLY A 134 -13.63 3.46 8.37
CA GLY A 134 -14.43 2.73 9.34
C GLY A 134 -14.72 1.28 8.97
N TYR A 135 -13.77 0.60 8.30
CA TYR A 135 -13.88 -0.82 7.93
C TYR A 135 -13.09 -1.74 8.87
N ASP A 136 -12.76 -1.28 10.07
CA ASP A 136 -12.23 -2.13 11.12
C ASP A 136 -13.24 -3.21 11.52
N GLU A 137 -12.74 -4.38 11.88
CA GLU A 137 -13.57 -5.42 12.46
C GLU A 137 -14.24 -4.97 13.75
N ALA A 138 -15.56 -5.18 13.82
CA ALA A 138 -16.32 -4.92 15.03
C ALA A 138 -15.86 -5.90 16.14
N PRO A 139 -15.54 -5.41 17.35
CA PRO A 139 -15.03 -6.24 18.45
C PRO A 139 -15.95 -7.39 18.83
N ASP A 140 -17.27 -7.15 18.74
CA ASP A 140 -18.33 -8.10 19.13
C ASP A 140 -19.04 -8.73 17.94
N GLY A 141 -18.55 -8.48 16.71
CA GLY A 141 -19.12 -9.00 15.47
C GLY A 141 -18.50 -10.33 15.03
N PRO A 142 -19.19 -11.10 14.16
CA PRO A 142 -18.56 -12.24 13.54
C PRO A 142 -17.44 -11.78 12.59
N GLN A 143 -16.25 -12.38 12.72
CA GLN A 143 -15.09 -12.09 11.86
C GLN A 143 -15.29 -12.47 10.39
N PHE A 144 -16.21 -13.41 10.12
CA PHE A 144 -16.59 -13.80 8.77
C PHE A 144 -18.10 -13.68 8.62
N ARG A 145 -18.56 -13.28 7.43
CA ARG A 145 -19.99 -13.32 7.11
C ARG A 145 -20.55 -14.74 7.28
N PRO A 146 -21.66 -14.92 8.03
CA PRO A 146 -22.32 -16.21 8.14
C PRO A 146 -23.06 -16.59 6.85
N VAL A 147 -23.38 -17.88 6.71
CA VAL A 147 -24.29 -18.39 5.66
C VAL A 147 -25.68 -17.77 5.84
N GLY A 148 -26.40 -17.53 4.75
CA GLY A 148 -27.78 -17.05 4.79
C GLY A 148 -27.92 -15.56 5.12
N ALA A 149 -26.88 -14.75 4.89
CA ALA A 149 -26.84 -13.32 5.22
C ALA A 149 -26.87 -12.41 3.97
N PRO A 150 -27.96 -12.38 3.17
CA PRO A 150 -28.03 -11.60 1.94
C PRO A 150 -27.91 -10.08 2.15
N ALA A 151 -28.36 -9.58 3.31
CA ALA A 151 -28.22 -8.17 3.67
C ALA A 151 -26.74 -7.74 3.78
N VAL A 152 -25.86 -8.62 4.29
CA VAL A 152 -24.42 -8.33 4.39
C VAL A 152 -23.77 -8.30 3.00
N LEU A 153 -24.18 -9.20 2.10
CA LEU A 153 -23.72 -9.18 0.70
C LEU A 153 -24.17 -7.91 -0.03
N ALA A 154 -25.38 -7.42 0.24
CA ALA A 154 -25.89 -6.17 -0.32
C ALA A 154 -25.16 -4.94 0.24
N ASP A 155 -24.94 -4.89 1.56
CA ASP A 155 -24.22 -3.81 2.25
C ASP A 155 -22.76 -3.68 1.77
N ARG A 156 -22.09 -4.82 1.58
CA ARG A 156 -20.75 -4.90 0.97
C ARG A 156 -20.74 -4.62 -0.52
N GLN A 157 -21.90 -4.37 -1.11
CA GLN A 157 -22.09 -4.11 -2.53
C GLN A 157 -21.45 -5.20 -3.41
N VAL A 158 -21.57 -6.46 -2.97
CA VAL A 158 -21.24 -7.61 -3.81
C VAL A 158 -22.06 -7.52 -5.10
N PRO A 159 -21.47 -7.71 -6.29
CA PRO A 159 -22.21 -7.65 -7.54
C PRO A 159 -23.47 -8.51 -7.47
N GLU A 160 -24.63 -7.94 -7.83
CA GLU A 160 -25.93 -8.58 -7.59
C GLU A 160 -26.02 -9.96 -8.21
N VAL A 161 -25.43 -10.09 -9.41
CA VAL A 161 -25.33 -11.33 -10.14
C VAL A 161 -24.61 -12.43 -9.36
N LEU A 162 -23.78 -12.14 -8.37
CA LEU A 162 -23.05 -13.16 -7.59
C LEU A 162 -23.73 -13.51 -6.26
N ARG A 163 -24.67 -12.68 -5.78
CA ARG A 163 -25.21 -12.78 -4.40
C ARG A 163 -25.89 -14.12 -4.14
N ASP A 164 -26.72 -14.60 -5.08
CA ASP A 164 -27.44 -15.87 -4.93
C ASP A 164 -26.52 -17.07 -4.78
N GLU A 165 -25.35 -17.05 -5.43
CA GLU A 165 -24.38 -18.16 -5.30
C GLU A 165 -23.54 -18.08 -4.03
N LEU A 166 -23.41 -16.88 -3.46
CA LEU A 166 -22.57 -16.60 -2.30
C LEU A 166 -23.35 -16.61 -0.98
N VAL A 167 -24.68 -16.47 -1.02
CA VAL A 167 -25.52 -16.49 0.19
C VAL A 167 -25.41 -17.83 0.93
N ASP A 168 -25.25 -18.93 0.20
CA ASP A 168 -25.08 -20.28 0.73
C ASP A 168 -23.63 -20.63 1.09
N VAL A 169 -22.70 -19.69 0.95
CA VAL A 169 -21.27 -19.86 1.24
C VAL A 169 -20.89 -18.98 2.43
N ALA A 170 -20.31 -19.57 3.46
CA ALA A 170 -19.75 -18.82 4.59
C ALA A 170 -18.55 -17.99 4.12
N GLY A 171 -18.35 -16.79 4.67
CA GLY A 171 -17.21 -15.93 4.34
C GLY A 171 -15.87 -16.67 4.54
N SER A 172 -15.74 -17.48 5.58
CA SER A 172 -14.55 -18.31 5.87
C SER A 172 -14.25 -19.37 4.79
N ASP A 173 -15.28 -19.84 4.09
CA ASP A 173 -15.17 -20.89 3.06
C ASP A 173 -15.00 -20.30 1.66
N ALA A 174 -15.29 -19.01 1.47
CA ALA A 174 -15.16 -18.31 0.19
C ALA A 174 -13.74 -18.41 -0.40
N ALA A 175 -12.71 -18.36 0.45
CA ALA A 175 -11.32 -18.54 0.05
C ALA A 175 -11.03 -19.92 -0.58
N ARG A 176 -11.77 -20.95 -0.17
CA ARG A 176 -11.56 -22.36 -0.52
C ARG A 176 -12.43 -22.84 -1.66
N LEU A 177 -13.18 -21.94 -2.32
CA LEU A 177 -14.00 -22.34 -3.46
C LEU A 177 -13.14 -22.98 -4.56
N PRO A 178 -13.56 -24.13 -5.13
CA PRO A 178 -12.84 -24.77 -6.23
C PRO A 178 -12.66 -23.84 -7.44
N ASP A 179 -11.57 -23.96 -8.19
CA ASP A 179 -11.28 -23.10 -9.35
C ASP A 179 -12.38 -23.12 -10.41
N ALA A 180 -13.04 -24.26 -10.61
CA ALA A 180 -14.19 -24.36 -11.51
C ALA A 180 -15.38 -23.49 -11.07
N ARG A 181 -15.57 -23.31 -9.76
CA ARG A 181 -16.61 -22.43 -9.22
C ARG A 181 -16.21 -20.96 -9.33
N VAL A 182 -14.94 -20.62 -9.05
CA VAL A 182 -14.45 -19.25 -9.21
C VAL A 182 -14.51 -18.80 -10.68
N ARG A 183 -14.12 -19.66 -11.64
CA ARG A 183 -14.26 -19.36 -13.08
C ARG A 183 -15.71 -19.11 -13.47
N ARG A 184 -16.66 -19.91 -12.98
CA ARG A 184 -18.09 -19.70 -13.22
C ARG A 184 -18.57 -18.35 -12.69
N LEU A 185 -18.15 -17.97 -11.48
CA LEU A 185 -18.48 -16.64 -10.90
C LEU A 185 -17.91 -15.52 -11.77
N ALA A 186 -16.66 -15.66 -12.25
CA ALA A 186 -16.03 -14.70 -13.15
C ALA A 186 -16.77 -14.59 -14.50
N GLU A 187 -17.14 -15.72 -15.12
CA GLU A 187 -17.93 -15.77 -16.36
C GLU A 187 -19.30 -15.12 -16.18
N ARG A 188 -19.96 -15.37 -15.06
CA ARG A 188 -21.28 -14.81 -14.74
C ARG A 188 -21.20 -13.30 -14.50
N LEU A 189 -20.16 -12.83 -13.81
CA LEU A 189 -19.85 -11.41 -13.68
C LEU A 189 -19.56 -10.77 -15.04
N ALA A 190 -18.77 -11.43 -15.89
CA ALA A 190 -18.46 -10.96 -17.24
C ALA A 190 -19.68 -10.89 -18.17
N GLY A 191 -20.63 -11.81 -18.02
CA GLY A 191 -21.89 -11.77 -18.75
C GLY A 191 -22.83 -10.63 -18.32
N ALA A 192 -22.83 -10.28 -17.03
CA ALA A 192 -23.68 -9.22 -16.49
C ALA A 192 -23.07 -7.81 -16.64
N GLU A 193 -21.75 -7.71 -16.53
CA GLU A 193 -20.98 -6.48 -16.71
C GLU A 193 -19.89 -6.73 -17.76
N PRO A 194 -20.15 -6.45 -19.05
CA PRO A 194 -19.18 -6.71 -20.12
C PRO A 194 -17.93 -5.84 -20.05
N ASP A 195 -18.00 -4.63 -19.49
CA ASP A 195 -16.87 -3.71 -19.38
C ASP A 195 -15.87 -4.19 -18.31
N PRO A 196 -14.62 -4.57 -18.66
CA PRO A 196 -13.63 -5.03 -17.69
C PRO A 196 -13.26 -3.98 -16.65
N VAL A 197 -13.30 -2.68 -16.98
CA VAL A 197 -12.99 -1.60 -16.03
C VAL A 197 -14.11 -1.48 -15.00
N ALA A 198 -15.37 -1.52 -15.44
CA ALA A 198 -16.53 -1.54 -14.54
C ALA A 198 -16.51 -2.78 -13.62
N ARG A 199 -16.14 -3.95 -14.15
CA ARG A 199 -15.95 -5.18 -13.34
C ARG A 199 -14.86 -5.02 -12.29
N ALA A 200 -13.70 -4.51 -12.68
CA ALA A 200 -12.61 -4.26 -11.75
C ALA A 200 -13.08 -3.29 -10.65
N GLY A 201 -13.78 -2.22 -11.01
CA GLY A 201 -14.32 -1.27 -10.05
C GLY A 201 -15.30 -1.88 -9.06
N ALA A 202 -16.22 -2.73 -9.52
CA ALA A 202 -17.16 -3.44 -8.65
C ALA A 202 -16.46 -4.40 -7.67
N LEU A 203 -15.44 -5.13 -8.15
CA LEU A 203 -14.64 -6.04 -7.32
C LEU A 203 -13.77 -5.29 -6.30
N LEU A 204 -13.12 -4.19 -6.71
CA LEU A 204 -12.36 -3.33 -5.80
C LEU A 204 -13.25 -2.70 -4.73
N ASN A 205 -14.45 -2.25 -5.10
CA ASN A 205 -15.41 -1.72 -4.15
C ASN A 205 -15.88 -2.78 -3.14
N TRP A 206 -16.13 -4.02 -3.58
CA TRP A 206 -16.41 -5.13 -2.65
C TRP A 206 -15.20 -5.39 -1.74
N LEU A 207 -13.99 -5.52 -2.29
CA LEU A 207 -12.77 -5.78 -1.52
C LEU A 207 -12.53 -4.71 -0.44
N GLY A 208 -12.76 -3.43 -0.78
CA GLY A 208 -12.60 -2.31 0.14
C GLY A 208 -13.67 -2.20 1.23
N ARG A 209 -14.78 -2.97 1.13
CA ARG A 209 -15.84 -3.02 2.16
C ARG A 209 -15.72 -4.22 3.09
N LEU A 210 -14.74 -5.09 2.85
CA LEU A 210 -14.52 -6.23 3.73
C LEU A 210 -13.90 -5.76 5.05
N PRO A 211 -14.42 -6.22 6.20
CA PRO A 211 -13.83 -5.93 7.49
C PRO A 211 -12.36 -6.35 7.55
N TYR A 212 -11.51 -5.46 8.04
CA TYR A 212 -10.08 -5.69 8.21
C TYR A 212 -9.74 -5.98 9.69
N PRO A 213 -8.84 -6.93 9.98
CA PRO A 213 -8.00 -7.68 9.04
C PRO A 213 -8.64 -8.96 8.49
N THR A 214 -9.51 -9.63 9.24
CA THR A 214 -9.81 -11.04 9.03
C THR A 214 -10.47 -11.33 7.69
N GLU A 215 -11.63 -10.76 7.40
CA GLU A 215 -12.33 -11.09 6.16
C GLU A 215 -11.73 -10.43 4.91
N ALA A 216 -11.04 -9.30 5.09
CA ALA A 216 -10.30 -8.61 4.04
C ALA A 216 -9.02 -9.38 3.62
N LEU A 217 -8.32 -10.03 4.56
CA LEU A 217 -7.08 -10.78 4.29
C LEU A 217 -7.33 -12.28 4.02
N TRP A 218 -8.36 -12.87 4.62
CA TRP A 218 -8.76 -14.26 4.40
C TRP A 218 -10.15 -14.31 3.75
N GLY A 219 -10.84 -15.47 3.81
CA GLY A 219 -12.25 -15.59 3.43
C GLY A 219 -12.65 -14.96 2.08
N GLU A 220 -13.59 -14.01 2.10
CA GLU A 220 -14.06 -13.31 0.90
C GLU A 220 -12.96 -12.49 0.23
N GLY A 221 -12.01 -11.90 0.97
CA GLY A 221 -10.93 -11.12 0.39
C GLY A 221 -10.08 -11.93 -0.58
N VAL A 222 -9.81 -13.21 -0.22
CA VAL A 222 -9.10 -14.15 -1.11
C VAL A 222 -9.91 -14.46 -2.36
N LEU A 223 -11.24 -14.64 -2.23
CA LEU A 223 -12.12 -14.85 -3.38
C LEU A 223 -12.09 -13.65 -4.33
N VAL A 224 -12.24 -12.43 -3.80
CA VAL A 224 -12.26 -11.22 -4.62
C VAL A 224 -10.92 -11.02 -5.33
N ARG A 225 -9.79 -11.25 -4.66
CA ARG A 225 -8.46 -11.20 -5.30
C ARG A 225 -8.31 -12.25 -6.41
N ARG A 226 -8.86 -13.47 -6.23
CA ARG A 226 -8.88 -14.49 -7.30
C ARG A 226 -9.74 -14.08 -8.50
N LEU A 227 -10.83 -13.34 -8.28
CA LEU A 227 -11.65 -12.77 -9.36
C LEU A 227 -10.93 -11.62 -10.07
N LEU A 228 -10.26 -10.74 -9.32
CA LEU A 228 -9.43 -9.65 -9.88
C LEU A 228 -8.26 -10.19 -10.71
N ALA A 229 -7.64 -11.30 -10.30
CA ALA A 229 -6.54 -11.94 -11.03
C ALA A 229 -6.94 -12.47 -12.43
N ALA A 230 -8.24 -12.53 -12.75
CA ALA A 230 -8.74 -12.85 -14.09
C ALA A 230 -8.86 -11.61 -15.01
N LEU A 231 -8.61 -10.40 -14.48
CA LEU A 231 -8.66 -9.14 -15.22
C LEU A 231 -7.24 -8.63 -15.50
N PRO A 232 -7.02 -7.89 -16.61
CA PRO A 232 -5.77 -7.18 -16.84
C PRO A 232 -5.51 -6.10 -15.78
N ASP A 233 -4.25 -5.96 -15.34
CA ASP A 233 -3.85 -4.92 -14.38
C ASP A 233 -4.21 -3.51 -14.87
N ALA A 234 -4.12 -3.26 -16.19
CA ALA A 234 -4.48 -1.97 -16.77
C ALA A 234 -5.95 -1.57 -16.51
N ASP A 235 -6.85 -2.54 -16.47
CA ASP A 235 -8.27 -2.30 -16.18
C ASP A 235 -8.47 -2.02 -14.68
N ILE A 236 -7.71 -2.70 -13.81
CA ILE A 236 -7.69 -2.45 -12.35
C ILE A 236 -7.17 -1.03 -12.08
N VAL A 237 -6.04 -0.65 -12.67
CA VAL A 237 -5.45 0.70 -12.55
C VAL A 237 -6.41 1.78 -13.02
N THR A 238 -7.07 1.55 -14.17
CA THR A 238 -8.05 2.49 -14.72
C THR A 238 -9.25 2.64 -13.78
N ALA A 239 -9.77 1.54 -13.24
CA ALA A 239 -10.87 1.57 -12.29
C ALA A 239 -10.49 2.30 -10.98
N THR A 240 -9.27 2.08 -10.47
CA THR A 240 -8.75 2.79 -9.29
C THR A 240 -8.66 4.30 -9.53
N ALA A 241 -8.16 4.73 -10.69
CA ALA A 241 -7.93 6.14 -11.00
C ALA A 241 -9.21 6.99 -11.13
N SER A 242 -10.37 6.36 -11.27
CA SER A 242 -11.69 7.00 -11.29
C SER A 242 -12.60 6.55 -10.14
N GLY A 243 -12.04 5.87 -9.14
CA GLY A 243 -12.79 5.18 -8.10
C GLY A 243 -13.28 6.06 -6.96
N THR A 244 -13.91 5.41 -5.98
CA THR A 244 -14.25 6.02 -4.68
C THR A 244 -13.14 5.73 -3.66
N PRO A 245 -13.10 6.40 -2.50
CA PRO A 245 -12.14 6.07 -1.43
C PRO A 245 -12.18 4.60 -1.00
N VAL A 246 -13.36 3.97 -1.01
CA VAL A 246 -13.53 2.55 -0.73
C VAL A 246 -12.85 1.68 -1.79
N MET A 247 -12.96 2.04 -3.07
CA MET A 247 -12.25 1.36 -4.14
C MET A 247 -10.73 1.53 -4.02
N VAL A 248 -10.26 2.67 -3.52
CA VAL A 248 -8.83 2.88 -3.23
C VAL A 248 -8.35 1.92 -2.15
N LEU A 249 -9.10 1.77 -1.05
CA LEU A 249 -8.79 0.76 -0.03
C LEU A 249 -8.78 -0.66 -0.62
N GLY A 250 -9.75 -1.00 -1.47
CA GLY A 250 -9.75 -2.26 -2.20
C GLY A 250 -8.53 -2.45 -3.10
N ALA A 251 -8.09 -1.41 -3.79
CA ALA A 251 -6.92 -1.43 -4.68
C ALA A 251 -5.63 -1.61 -3.88
N VAL A 252 -5.48 -0.91 -2.76
CA VAL A 252 -4.35 -1.08 -1.84
C VAL A 252 -4.32 -2.49 -1.27
N ASN A 253 -5.47 -3.04 -0.86
CA ASN A 253 -5.56 -4.43 -0.39
C ASN A 253 -5.16 -5.43 -1.49
N TRP A 254 -5.66 -5.26 -2.71
CA TRP A 254 -5.28 -6.10 -3.84
C TRP A 254 -3.76 -6.01 -4.12
N ALA A 255 -3.20 -4.80 -4.14
CA ALA A 255 -1.80 -4.52 -4.45
C ALA A 255 -0.85 -5.09 -3.41
N ALA A 256 -1.19 -5.02 -2.12
CA ALA A 256 -0.41 -5.62 -1.04
C ALA A 256 -0.24 -7.15 -1.15
N HIS A 257 -0.99 -7.80 -2.05
CA HIS A 257 -0.89 -9.23 -2.34
C HIS A 257 -0.34 -9.51 -3.75
N GLN A 258 0.15 -8.50 -4.47
CA GLN A 258 0.83 -8.66 -5.75
C GLN A 258 2.36 -8.66 -5.56
N PRO A 259 3.12 -9.28 -6.47
CA PRO A 259 4.58 -9.16 -6.49
C PRO A 259 5.07 -7.73 -6.72
N ASP A 260 4.29 -6.93 -7.44
CA ASP A 260 4.57 -5.53 -7.77
C ASP A 260 3.31 -4.70 -7.44
N ASP A 261 3.36 -3.99 -6.32
CA ASP A 261 2.29 -3.09 -5.88
C ASP A 261 2.43 -1.68 -6.49
N CYS A 262 3.56 -1.36 -7.13
CA CYS A 262 3.78 -0.06 -7.77
C CYS A 262 2.82 0.19 -8.94
N VAL A 263 2.27 -0.88 -9.54
CA VAL A 263 1.36 -0.82 -10.68
C VAL A 263 0.14 0.09 -10.46
N VAL A 264 -0.35 0.20 -9.22
CA VAL A 264 -1.47 1.09 -8.84
C VAL A 264 -1.05 2.35 -8.10
N ALA A 265 0.23 2.52 -7.75
CA ALA A 265 0.69 3.61 -6.89
C ALA A 265 0.27 4.99 -7.42
N THR A 266 0.47 5.27 -8.71
CA THR A 266 0.06 6.55 -9.32
C THR A 266 -1.45 6.75 -9.31
N ALA A 267 -2.24 5.68 -9.51
CA ALA A 267 -3.69 5.77 -9.48
C ALA A 267 -4.20 6.05 -8.05
N VAL A 268 -3.61 5.40 -7.05
CA VAL A 268 -3.89 5.64 -5.63
C VAL A 268 -3.47 7.06 -5.23
N ALA A 269 -2.26 7.50 -5.60
CA ALA A 269 -1.76 8.84 -5.28
C ALA A 269 -2.65 9.93 -5.83
N ARG A 270 -3.11 9.77 -7.08
CA ARG A 270 -4.06 10.68 -7.71
C ARG A 270 -5.37 10.82 -6.93
N MET A 271 -5.82 9.76 -6.27
CA MET A 271 -7.08 9.77 -5.51
C MET A 271 -6.91 10.22 -4.06
N MET A 272 -5.73 10.02 -3.46
CA MET A 272 -5.48 10.37 -2.05
C MET A 272 -4.93 11.78 -1.86
N LEU A 273 -4.20 12.33 -2.83
CA LEU A 273 -3.47 13.60 -2.69
C LEU A 273 -4.12 14.77 -3.46
N ARG A 274 -5.36 14.61 -3.93
CA ARG A 274 -6.16 15.66 -4.58
C ARG A 274 -7.30 16.10 -3.68
#